data_AF-A0A9Q0JCJ6-F1
#
_entry.id   AF-A0A9Q0JCJ6-F1
#
_cell.length_a   1.000
_cell.length_b   1.000
_cell.length_c   1.000
_cell.angle_alpha   90.00
_cell.angle_beta   90.00
_cell.angle_gamma   90.00
#
_symmetry.space_group_name_H-M   'P 1'
#
loop_
_entity.id
_entity.type
_entity.pdbx_description
1 polymer ?
#
loop_
_entity_poly.entity_id
_entity_poly.type
_entity_poly.pdbx_seq_one_letter_code
_entity_poly.pdbx_strand_id
1 'polypeptide(L)'
;MDIMYGAYRKLCTFLINVFQAERDGSNEYSDYQPGSLNTTDQLIKGLDKIDIVFHIGDITYSNGYLSQWDQFTAQVEPIASQVPYMIASGNHERDWPNTGSFYTGKDSGGECGVPAESMFYVPAENRAKFW
;
A
#
# COMPACT_ATOMS: atom_id res chain seq x y z
N MET A 1 27.47 -31.64 -16.85
CA MET A 1 26.01 -31.53 -17.00
C MET A 1 25.44 -31.73 -15.60
N ASP A 2 25.56 -30.69 -14.76
CA ASP A 2 25.03 -30.71 -13.40
C ASP A 2 23.58 -30.22 -13.44
N ILE A 3 22.67 -31.13 -13.10
CA ILE A 3 21.26 -30.85 -12.97
C ILE A 3 21.08 -30.20 -11.59
N MET A 4 21.21 -28.88 -11.53
CA MET A 4 20.84 -28.10 -10.35
C MET A 4 19.32 -28.18 -10.18
N TYR A 5 18.84 -29.07 -9.31
CA TYR A 5 17.51 -28.97 -8.71
C TYR A 5 17.49 -27.73 -7.81
N GLY A 6 17.29 -26.55 -8.41
CA GLY A 6 16.98 -25.33 -7.68
C GLY A 6 15.60 -25.49 -7.05
N ALA A 7 15.53 -25.62 -5.74
CA ALA A 7 14.27 -25.51 -5.03
C ALA A 7 13.65 -24.13 -5.35
N TYR A 8 12.49 -24.12 -6.01
CA TYR A 8 11.71 -22.90 -6.24
C TYR A 8 11.28 -22.34 -4.87
N ARG A 9 12.12 -21.52 -4.25
CA ARG A 9 11.73 -20.74 -3.07
C ARG A 9 10.85 -19.61 -3.56
N LYS A 10 9.58 -19.65 -3.16
CA LYS A 10 8.67 -18.51 -3.28
C LYS A 10 8.75 -17.71 -1.99
N LEU A 11 9.06 -16.43 -2.07
CA LEU A 11 9.06 -15.51 -0.93
C LEU A 11 7.95 -14.47 -1.11
N CYS A 12 7.12 -14.39 -0.08
CA CYS A 12 6.03 -13.43 0.04
C CYS A 12 6.36 -12.49 1.20
N THR A 13 6.24 -11.18 0.97
CA THR A 13 6.43 -10.17 2.01
C THR A 13 5.11 -9.50 2.37
N PHE A 14 4.84 -9.39 3.67
CA PHE A 14 3.66 -8.69 4.20
C PHE A 14 4.10 -7.38 4.84
N LEU A 15 3.38 -6.32 4.51
CA LEU A 15 3.54 -4.98 5.04
C LEU A 15 2.26 -4.60 5.76
N ILE A 16 2.42 -4.10 6.98
CA ILE A 16 1.38 -3.37 7.68
C ILE A 16 1.95 -2.00 7.91
N ASN A 17 1.17 -0.97 7.66
CA ASN A 17 1.50 0.37 8.08
C ASN A 17 2.80 0.93 7.44
N VAL A 18 2.91 0.86 6.10
CA VAL A 18 4.07 1.36 5.33
C VAL A 18 3.65 2.51 4.44
N PHE A 19 3.91 3.72 4.87
CA PHE A 19 3.22 4.89 4.29
C PHE A 19 4.11 5.71 3.40
N GLN A 20 3.63 6.87 2.95
CA GLN A 20 4.45 7.80 2.18
C GLN A 20 5.15 8.81 3.10
N ALA A 21 6.32 9.29 2.68
CA ALA A 21 7.05 10.38 3.31
C ALA A 21 7.96 11.06 2.28
N GLU A 22 8.22 12.35 2.45
CA GLU A 22 9.07 13.10 1.53
C GLU A 22 10.56 12.76 1.70
N ARG A 23 11.21 12.32 0.61
CA ARG A 23 12.65 11.98 0.62
C ARG A 23 13.55 13.21 0.81
N ASP A 24 13.05 14.42 0.52
CA ASP A 24 13.79 15.66 0.69
C ASP A 24 13.66 16.27 2.10
N GLY A 25 12.89 15.64 2.98
CA GLY A 25 12.66 16.08 4.36
C GLY A 25 11.64 17.22 4.49
N SER A 26 10.88 17.52 3.44
CA SER A 26 9.70 18.40 3.52
C SER A 26 8.67 17.83 4.48
N ASN A 27 7.90 18.72 5.11
CA ASN A 27 6.74 18.36 5.91
C ASN A 27 5.49 18.34 5.02
N GLU A 28 4.48 17.57 5.42
CA GLU A 28 3.24 17.40 4.68
C GLU A 28 2.05 17.09 5.59
N TYR A 29 0.84 17.01 5.01
CA TYR A 29 -0.33 16.60 5.77
C TYR A 29 -0.18 15.14 6.19
N SER A 30 -0.69 14.81 7.38
CA SER A 30 -0.57 13.46 7.93
C SER A 30 0.88 12.93 8.02
N ASP A 31 1.91 13.77 8.15
CA ASP A 31 3.33 13.31 8.29
C ASP A 31 3.62 12.68 9.66
N TYR A 32 3.19 11.45 9.87
CA TYR A 32 3.41 10.70 11.12
C TYR A 32 3.93 9.27 10.89
N GLN A 33 4.60 9.04 9.76
CA GLN A 33 5.05 7.70 9.36
C GLN A 33 6.56 7.60 9.11
N PRO A 34 7.39 7.83 10.14
CA PRO A 34 8.84 7.91 10.00
C PRO A 34 9.52 6.61 9.53
N GLY A 35 8.82 5.48 9.57
CA GLY A 35 9.31 4.18 9.08
C GLY A 35 9.11 3.93 7.58
N SER A 36 8.37 4.80 6.91
CA SER A 36 7.99 4.74 5.49
C SER A 36 9.18 4.47 4.55
N LEU A 37 10.12 5.41 4.53
CA LEU A 37 11.25 5.40 3.59
C LEU A 37 12.17 4.22 3.86
N ASN A 38 12.46 3.93 5.14
CA ASN A 38 13.31 2.81 5.49
C ASN A 38 12.70 1.47 5.04
N THR A 39 11.39 1.28 5.24
CA THR A 39 10.73 0.04 4.81
C THR A 39 10.77 -0.10 3.29
N THR A 40 10.45 0.98 2.56
CA THR A 40 10.54 1.03 1.09
C THR A 40 11.95 0.69 0.62
N ASP A 41 12.97 1.29 1.23
CA ASP A 41 14.37 1.08 0.87
C ASP A 41 14.83 -0.36 1.14
N GLN A 42 14.39 -1.00 2.23
CA GLN A 42 14.72 -2.41 2.50
C GLN A 42 14.07 -3.34 1.48
N LEU A 43 12.82 -3.08 1.08
CA LEU A 43 12.14 -3.86 0.05
C LEU A 43 12.84 -3.75 -1.30
N ILE A 44 13.21 -2.53 -1.71
CA ILE A 44 13.95 -2.30 -2.95
C ILE A 44 15.30 -3.04 -2.92
N LYS A 45 16.03 -2.98 -1.79
CA LYS A 45 17.32 -3.67 -1.62
C LYS A 45 17.22 -5.19 -1.72
N GLY A 46 16.10 -5.78 -1.29
CA GLY A 46 15.87 -7.22 -1.28
C GLY A 46 14.92 -7.72 -2.38
N LEU A 47 14.59 -6.88 -3.35
CA LEU A 47 13.53 -7.14 -4.33
C LEU A 47 13.83 -8.37 -5.20
N ASP A 48 15.12 -8.66 -5.45
CA ASP A 48 15.60 -9.84 -6.18
C ASP A 48 15.17 -11.18 -5.58
N LYS A 49 14.75 -11.16 -4.31
CA LYS A 49 14.31 -12.34 -3.56
C LYS A 49 12.82 -12.35 -3.28
N ILE A 50 12.09 -11.29 -3.61
CA ILE A 50 10.66 -11.14 -3.30
C ILE A 50 9.86 -11.43 -4.56
N ASP A 51 8.90 -12.34 -4.49
CA ASP A 51 8.04 -12.66 -5.64
C ASP A 51 6.74 -11.85 -5.64
N ILE A 52 6.29 -11.40 -4.47
CA ILE A 52 5.01 -10.69 -4.27
C ILE A 52 5.02 -9.91 -2.95
N VAL A 53 4.35 -8.75 -2.95
CA VAL A 53 4.13 -7.92 -1.76
C VAL A 53 2.64 -7.84 -1.46
N PHE A 54 2.28 -7.96 -0.19
CA PHE A 54 0.94 -7.68 0.33
C PHE A 54 1.02 -6.51 1.31
N HIS A 55 0.34 -5.41 1.02
CA HIS A 55 0.18 -4.26 1.90
C HIS A 55 -1.23 -4.28 2.50
N ILE A 56 -1.34 -4.67 3.77
CA ILE A 56 -2.63 -5.04 4.37
C ILE A 56 -3.30 -3.88 5.14
N GLY A 57 -3.71 -2.86 4.39
CA GLY A 57 -4.48 -1.73 4.89
C GLY A 57 -3.63 -0.57 5.39
N ASP A 58 -4.28 0.60 5.48
CA ASP A 58 -3.69 1.90 5.77
C ASP A 58 -2.51 2.13 4.79
N ILE A 59 -2.82 2.68 3.62
CA ILE A 59 -1.89 2.67 2.48
C ILE A 59 -1.08 3.95 2.46
N THR A 60 -1.75 5.11 2.38
CA THR A 60 -1.11 6.42 2.19
C THR A 60 -1.26 7.33 3.39
N TYR A 61 -2.32 7.15 4.19
CA TYR A 61 -2.83 8.16 5.14
C TYR A 61 -3.13 9.52 4.50
N SER A 62 -3.44 9.52 3.21
CA SER A 62 -3.87 10.72 2.48
C SER A 62 -5.05 11.39 3.20
N ASN A 63 -5.99 10.59 3.72
CA ASN A 63 -7.09 11.04 4.56
C ASN A 63 -7.77 12.30 3.97
N GLY A 64 -7.99 12.30 2.65
CA GLY A 64 -8.59 13.40 1.88
C GLY A 64 -7.61 14.35 1.18
N TYR A 65 -6.30 14.31 1.47
CA TYR A 65 -5.27 15.09 0.79
C TYR A 65 -4.75 14.37 -0.46
N LEU A 66 -5.62 14.29 -1.48
CA LEU A 66 -5.51 13.33 -2.60
C LEU A 66 -4.18 13.32 -3.37
N SER A 67 -3.40 14.40 -3.36
CA SER A 67 -2.07 14.43 -4.00
C SER A 67 -1.12 13.36 -3.45
N GLN A 68 -1.32 12.94 -2.21
CA GLN A 68 -0.53 11.91 -1.55
C GLN A 68 -0.71 10.51 -2.15
N TRP A 69 -1.80 10.26 -2.87
CA TRP A 69 -1.96 9.02 -3.64
C TRP A 69 -0.95 8.93 -4.79
N ASP A 70 -0.74 10.02 -5.53
CA ASP A 70 0.28 10.07 -6.59
C ASP A 70 1.69 9.91 -6.00
N GLN A 71 1.98 10.61 -4.91
CA GLN A 71 3.25 10.52 -4.19
C GLN A 71 3.52 9.08 -3.70
N PHE A 72 2.52 8.39 -3.14
CA PHE A 72 2.66 7.00 -2.73
C PHE A 72 2.92 6.08 -3.91
N THR A 73 2.16 6.21 -5.00
CA THR A 73 2.39 5.36 -6.20
C THR A 73 3.79 5.56 -6.78
N ALA A 74 4.32 6.79 -6.76
CA ALA A 74 5.70 7.07 -7.13
C ALA A 74 6.71 6.44 -6.15
N GLN A 75 6.46 6.51 -4.84
CA GLN A 75 7.34 5.92 -3.83
C GLN A 75 7.47 4.40 -3.97
N VAL A 76 6.36 3.69 -4.25
CA VAL A 76 6.36 2.23 -4.38
C VAL A 76 6.59 1.74 -5.82
N GLU A 77 6.66 2.64 -6.81
CA GLU A 77 6.90 2.30 -8.22
C GLU A 77 8.08 1.33 -8.42
N PRO A 78 9.25 1.49 -7.77
CA PRO A 78 10.37 0.57 -7.97
C PRO A 78 10.06 -0.89 -7.56
N ILE A 79 9.05 -1.10 -6.70
CA ILE A 79 8.58 -2.41 -6.24
C ILE A 79 7.40 -2.87 -7.12
N ALA A 80 6.34 -2.06 -7.19
CA ALA A 80 5.06 -2.42 -7.80
C ALA A 80 5.12 -2.56 -9.33
N SER A 81 6.13 -1.97 -9.98
CA SER A 81 6.38 -2.15 -11.42
C SER A 81 7.09 -3.46 -11.77
N GLN A 82 7.65 -4.17 -10.77
CA GLN A 82 8.44 -5.39 -10.98
C GLN A 82 7.77 -6.64 -10.43
N VAL A 83 7.08 -6.54 -9.29
CA VAL A 83 6.37 -7.65 -8.65
C VAL A 83 4.95 -7.24 -8.30
N PRO A 84 3.99 -8.18 -8.23
CA PRO A 84 2.63 -7.84 -7.82
C PRO A 84 2.62 -7.18 -6.44
N TYR A 85 1.94 -6.04 -6.35
CA TYR A 85 1.75 -5.28 -5.11
C TYR A 85 0.25 -5.32 -4.75
N MET A 86 -0.11 -6.28 -3.91
CA MET A 86 -1.48 -6.53 -3.51
C MET A 86 -1.83 -5.66 -2.30
N ILE A 87 -3.01 -5.04 -2.30
CA ILE A 87 -3.47 -4.23 -1.17
C ILE A 87 -4.70 -4.85 -0.49
N ALA A 88 -4.90 -4.51 0.78
CA ALA A 88 -6.19 -4.59 1.45
C ALA A 88 -6.63 -3.17 1.88
N SER A 89 -7.92 -2.97 2.13
CA SER A 89 -8.46 -1.70 2.63
C SER A 89 -8.36 -1.63 4.15
N GLY A 90 -7.77 -0.56 4.69
CA GLY A 90 -7.81 -0.20 6.11
C GLY A 90 -8.93 0.79 6.45
N ASN A 91 -8.93 1.28 7.70
CA ASN A 91 -9.86 2.32 8.14
C ASN A 91 -9.55 3.67 7.48
N HIS A 92 -8.28 3.97 7.22
CA HIS A 92 -7.87 5.20 6.54
C HIS A 92 -8.17 5.22 5.05
N GLU A 93 -8.51 4.08 4.46
CA GLU A 93 -9.09 4.06 3.11
C GLU A 93 -10.62 4.21 3.16
N ARG A 94 -11.30 3.59 4.13
CA ARG A 94 -12.75 3.33 4.02
C ARG A 94 -13.65 4.07 5.00
N ASP A 95 -13.21 4.36 6.22
CA ASP A 95 -14.11 4.75 7.30
C ASP A 95 -14.62 6.17 7.14
N TRP A 96 -15.94 6.30 6.96
CA TRP A 96 -16.62 7.60 6.94
C TRP A 96 -18.08 7.45 7.38
N PRO A 97 -18.66 8.37 8.18
CA PRO A 97 -20.03 8.25 8.66
C PRO A 97 -21.05 8.19 7.50
N ASN A 98 -22.07 7.35 7.66
CA ASN A 98 -23.18 7.19 6.69
C ASN A 98 -22.78 6.69 5.30
N THR A 99 -21.68 5.94 5.17
CA THR A 99 -21.21 5.39 3.89
C THR A 99 -21.33 3.88 3.77
N GLY A 100 -21.80 3.18 4.81
CA GLY A 100 -21.90 1.71 4.83
C GLY A 100 -20.63 0.98 5.27
N SER A 101 -19.61 1.68 5.75
CA SER A 101 -18.50 1.06 6.50
C SER A 101 -19.00 0.50 7.84
N PHE A 102 -18.38 -0.59 8.30
CA PHE A 102 -18.72 -1.19 9.61
C PHE A 102 -18.29 -0.26 10.76
N TYR A 103 -17.10 0.30 10.66
CA TYR A 103 -16.62 1.35 11.54
C TYR A 103 -17.05 2.71 10.98
N THR A 104 -17.53 3.58 11.85
CA THR A 104 -18.10 4.88 11.48
C THR A 104 -17.20 6.05 11.87
N GLY A 105 -15.89 5.79 11.94
CA GLY A 105 -14.87 6.81 12.16
C GLY A 105 -14.81 7.82 11.01
N LYS A 106 -13.87 8.76 11.10
CA LYS A 106 -13.62 9.77 10.05
C LYS A 106 -12.24 9.59 9.42
N ASP A 107 -11.68 8.41 9.57
CA ASP A 107 -10.25 8.16 9.42
C ASP A 107 -9.83 8.31 7.95
N SER A 108 -10.73 7.98 7.02
CA SER A 108 -10.51 8.20 5.58
C SER A 108 -10.53 9.66 5.15
N GLY A 109 -10.87 10.59 6.04
CA GLY A 109 -10.93 12.03 5.72
C GLY A 109 -11.89 12.40 4.58
N GLY A 110 -12.86 11.54 4.30
CA GLY A 110 -13.88 11.74 3.27
C GLY A 110 -13.64 10.93 2.00
N GLU A 111 -12.54 10.19 1.90
CA GLU A 111 -12.23 9.34 0.75
C GLU A 111 -13.22 8.20 0.56
N CYS A 112 -13.75 7.66 1.66
CA CYS A 112 -14.78 6.61 1.67
C CYS A 112 -14.53 5.41 0.75
N GLY A 113 -13.27 5.05 0.53
CA GLY A 113 -12.80 3.89 -0.23
C GLY A 113 -12.44 4.21 -1.70
N VAL A 114 -12.87 5.35 -2.23
CA VAL A 114 -12.82 5.63 -3.67
C VAL A 114 -11.40 5.65 -4.24
N PRO A 115 -10.42 6.33 -3.63
CA PRO A 115 -9.05 6.33 -4.16
C PRO A 115 -8.42 4.94 -4.11
N ALA A 116 -8.53 4.23 -3.00
CA ALA A 116 -7.95 2.89 -2.84
C ALA A 116 -8.52 1.90 -3.87
N GLU A 117 -9.84 1.86 -4.05
CA GLU A 117 -10.50 0.94 -4.99
C GLU A 117 -10.26 1.32 -6.45
N SER A 118 -9.80 2.54 -6.73
CA SER A 118 -9.57 3.06 -8.09
C SER A 118 -8.10 2.96 -8.51
N MET A 119 -7.20 3.44 -7.65
CA MET A 119 -5.75 3.53 -7.90
C MET A 119 -5.08 2.15 -7.94
N PHE A 120 -5.58 1.22 -7.12
CA PHE A 120 -5.07 -0.15 -7.08
C PHE A 120 -6.12 -1.13 -7.59
N TYR A 121 -5.64 -2.11 -8.36
CA TYR A 121 -6.45 -3.22 -8.81
C TYR A 121 -6.24 -4.43 -7.89
N VAL A 122 -7.34 -5.01 -7.44
CA VAL A 122 -7.36 -6.31 -6.74
C VAL A 122 -8.41 -7.20 -7.40
N PRO A 123 -8.19 -8.53 -7.45
CA PRO A 123 -9.10 -9.47 -8.12
C PRO A 123 -10.32 -9.82 -7.25
N ALA A 124 -11.01 -8.81 -6.71
CA ALA A 124 -12.28 -8.96 -6.01
C ALA A 124 -13.45 -8.95 -7.00
N GLU A 125 -14.51 -9.73 -6.74
CA GLU A 125 -15.74 -9.71 -7.54
C GLU A 125 -16.35 -8.30 -7.57
N ASN A 126 -16.33 -7.62 -6.42
CA ASN A 126 -16.71 -6.23 -6.27
C ASN A 126 -15.57 -5.47 -5.56
N ARG A 127 -14.90 -4.57 -6.27
CA ARG A 127 -13.76 -3.79 -5.74
C ARG A 127 -14.15 -2.87 -4.58
N ALA A 128 -15.40 -2.44 -4.48
CA ALA A 128 -15.90 -1.69 -3.32
C ALA A 128 -16.02 -2.52 -2.04
N LYS A 129 -16.00 -3.86 -2.17
CA LYS A 129 -15.90 -4.76 -1.03
C LYS A 129 -14.47 -5.18 -0.74
N PHE A 130 -13.51 -5.12 -1.65
CA PHE A 130 -12.13 -5.56 -1.40
C PHE A 130 -11.93 -7.05 -0.98
N TRP A 131 -12.98 -7.86 -0.89
CA TRP A 131 -12.94 -9.29 -0.56
C TRP A 131 -14.03 -10.09 -1.29
#